data_AF-A0A7X9J0V9-F1
#
_entry.id   AF-A0A7X9J0V9-F1
#
_cell.length_a   1.000
_cell.length_b   1.000
_cell.length_c   1.000
_cell.angle_alpha   90.00
_cell.angle_beta   90.00
_cell.angle_gamma   90.00
#
_symmetry.space_group_name_H-M   'P 1'
#
loop_
_entity.id
_entity.type
_entity.pdbx_description
1 polymer ?
#
loop_
_entity_poly.entity_id
_entity_poly.type
_entity_poly.pdbx_seq_one_letter_code
_entity_poly.pdbx_strand_id
1 'polypeptide(L)'
;MAFTGWTRDDFTVFEIPGFEDRMAEIRAHIQPKLAALGEELVPRLEQETGESWFAHVAKHMRRTVNPPSDTWVAFNRIKRGYKATAHLSVGISAHGPNVVLVLKPECADKEMFANNIRRRASEIARWSSGNANLLIGDVPNASFETLTPAKSVKAAGWKTIADDLLRPNREFEAGFRLPAEPSDNRFTDLVLSRLRDLLTLYRLALP
;
A
#
# COMPACT_ATOMS: atom_id res chain seq x y z
N MET A 1 -8.56 9.51 -17.82
CA MET A 1 -9.35 8.42 -18.46
C MET A 1 -9.98 7.60 -17.33
N ALA A 2 -11.13 6.95 -17.53
CA ALA A 2 -11.69 6.09 -16.49
C ALA A 2 -10.85 4.82 -16.31
N PHE A 3 -10.74 4.30 -15.09
CA PHE A 3 -10.11 3.00 -14.86
C PHE A 3 -11.04 1.89 -15.37
N THR A 4 -10.51 0.98 -16.19
CA THR A 4 -11.29 -0.08 -16.85
C THR A 4 -10.97 -1.47 -16.32
N GLY A 5 -10.28 -1.58 -15.19
CA GLY A 5 -9.81 -2.84 -14.64
C GLY A 5 -8.40 -3.23 -15.10
N TRP A 6 -7.86 -4.21 -14.37
CA TRP A 6 -6.65 -4.94 -14.73
C TRP A 6 -6.97 -6.08 -15.69
N THR A 7 -6.12 -6.27 -16.70
CA THR A 7 -6.15 -7.39 -17.63
C THR A 7 -5.08 -8.41 -17.26
N ARG A 8 -5.18 -9.63 -17.81
CA ARG A 8 -4.13 -10.65 -17.62
C ARG A 8 -2.75 -10.15 -18.07
N ASP A 9 -2.73 -9.42 -19.18
CA ASP A 9 -1.50 -8.86 -19.75
C ASP A 9 -0.82 -7.84 -18.82
N ASP A 10 -1.57 -7.13 -17.97
CA ASP A 10 -0.95 -6.23 -16.99
C ASP A 10 -0.09 -6.98 -15.96
N PHE A 11 -0.43 -8.24 -15.66
CA PHE A 11 0.33 -9.06 -14.71
C PHE A 11 1.56 -9.71 -15.37
N THR A 12 1.49 -10.05 -16.65
CA THR A 12 2.62 -10.67 -17.37
C THR A 12 3.77 -9.69 -17.59
N VAL A 13 3.53 -8.37 -17.53
CA VAL A 13 4.58 -7.33 -17.52
C VAL A 13 5.67 -7.62 -16.47
N PHE A 14 5.31 -8.17 -15.31
CA PHE A 14 6.27 -8.45 -14.23
C PHE A 14 7.17 -9.67 -14.49
N GLU A 15 6.90 -10.45 -15.54
CA GLU A 15 7.72 -11.57 -15.99
C GLU A 15 8.87 -11.12 -16.90
N ILE A 16 8.79 -9.91 -17.47
CA ILE A 16 9.81 -9.36 -18.37
C ILE A 16 11.13 -9.15 -17.62
N PRO A 17 12.23 -9.84 -17.95
CA PRO A 17 13.45 -9.80 -17.13
C PRO A 17 14.25 -8.50 -17.25
N GLY A 18 14.16 -7.79 -18.38
CA GLY A 18 14.93 -6.56 -18.64
C GLY A 18 14.37 -5.34 -17.92
N PHE A 19 15.25 -4.52 -17.32
CA PHE A 19 14.86 -3.27 -16.67
C PHE A 19 14.17 -2.30 -17.63
N GLU A 20 14.80 -2.04 -18.78
CA GLU A 20 14.30 -1.08 -19.76
C GLU A 20 12.99 -1.56 -20.39
N ASP A 21 12.95 -2.82 -20.82
CA ASP A 21 11.77 -3.44 -21.41
C ASP A 21 10.59 -3.46 -20.44
N ARG A 22 10.78 -3.91 -19.19
CA ARG A 22 9.72 -3.90 -18.18
C ARG A 22 9.24 -2.48 -17.89
N MET A 23 10.14 -1.51 -17.80
CA MET A 23 9.78 -0.12 -17.55
C MET A 23 9.02 0.51 -18.72
N ALA A 24 9.31 0.12 -19.97
CA ALA A 24 8.56 0.55 -21.14
C ALA A 24 7.10 0.08 -21.05
N GLU A 25 6.89 -1.21 -20.75
CA GLU A 25 5.56 -1.80 -20.58
C GLU A 25 4.80 -1.22 -19.39
N ILE A 26 5.47 -1.02 -18.23
CA ILE A 26 4.88 -0.36 -17.06
C ILE A 26 4.38 1.05 -17.42
N ARG A 27 5.17 1.82 -18.18
CA ARG A 27 4.80 3.19 -18.59
C ARG A 27 3.67 3.21 -19.61
N ALA A 28 3.69 2.28 -20.56
CA ALA A 28 2.71 2.21 -21.64
C ALA A 28 1.33 1.71 -21.16
N HIS A 29 1.31 0.70 -20.27
CA HIS A 29 0.08 -0.03 -19.96
C HIS A 29 -0.40 0.14 -18.51
N ILE A 30 0.51 0.20 -17.53
CA ILE A 30 0.16 0.15 -16.11
C ILE A 30 0.01 1.55 -15.50
N GLN A 31 0.97 2.46 -15.74
CA GLN A 31 0.93 3.81 -15.18
C GLN A 31 -0.32 4.63 -15.57
N PRO A 32 -0.85 4.55 -16.80
CA PRO A 32 -2.10 5.23 -17.14
C PRO A 32 -3.30 4.72 -16.32
N LYS A 33 -3.37 3.42 -16.04
CA LYS A 33 -4.40 2.81 -15.19
C LYS A 33 -4.25 3.22 -13.73
N LEU A 34 -3.02 3.29 -13.22
CA LEU A 34 -2.73 3.81 -11.88
C LEU A 34 -3.10 5.30 -11.74
N ALA A 35 -2.84 6.10 -12.77
CA ALA A 35 -3.23 7.51 -12.79
C ALA A 35 -4.76 7.66 -12.77
N ALA A 36 -5.48 6.88 -13.60
CA ALA A 36 -6.94 6.83 -13.60
C ALA A 36 -7.52 6.42 -12.24
N LEU A 37 -6.97 5.40 -11.59
CA LEU A 37 -7.33 5.02 -10.22
C LEU A 37 -7.10 6.16 -9.24
N GLY A 38 -5.98 6.87 -9.35
CA GLY A 38 -5.68 8.04 -8.53
C GLY A 38 -6.72 9.15 -8.67
N GLU A 39 -7.06 9.52 -9.92
CA GLU A 39 -8.08 10.52 -10.25
C GLU A 39 -9.46 10.15 -9.67
N GLU A 40 -9.82 8.86 -9.71
CA GLU A 40 -11.11 8.37 -9.23
C GLU A 40 -11.18 8.25 -7.70
N LEU A 41 -10.09 7.81 -7.06
CA LEU A 41 -10.05 7.52 -5.62
C LEU A 41 -9.84 8.75 -4.75
N VAL A 42 -9.12 9.77 -5.22
CA VAL A 42 -8.86 10.98 -4.44
C VAL A 42 -10.15 11.65 -3.96
N PRO A 43 -11.12 12.03 -4.81
CA PRO A 43 -12.34 12.69 -4.35
C PRO A 43 -13.13 11.87 -3.33
N ARG A 44 -13.11 10.53 -3.47
CA ARG A 44 -13.82 9.63 -2.54
C ARG A 44 -13.10 9.53 -1.21
N LEU A 45 -11.77 9.48 -1.20
CA LEU A 45 -11.00 9.53 0.05
C LEU A 45 -11.21 10.86 0.77
N GLU A 46 -11.25 11.97 0.04
CA GLU A 46 -11.54 13.30 0.60
C GLU A 46 -12.95 13.35 1.20
N GLN A 47 -13.95 12.79 0.51
CA GLN A 47 -15.32 12.67 1.04
C GLN A 47 -15.39 11.83 2.32
N GLU A 48 -14.64 10.73 2.39
CA GLU A 48 -14.62 9.82 3.55
C GLU A 48 -13.88 10.38 4.76
N THR A 49 -12.83 11.15 4.53
CA THR A 49 -11.90 11.60 5.58
C THR A 49 -12.12 13.04 6.00
N GLY A 50 -12.69 13.88 5.13
CA GLY A 50 -12.75 15.32 5.30
C GLY A 50 -11.40 16.02 5.15
N GLU A 51 -10.37 15.32 4.64
CA GLU A 51 -9.00 15.80 4.47
C GLU A 51 -8.62 15.84 2.99
N SER A 52 -7.63 16.65 2.61
CA SER A 52 -7.11 16.67 1.24
C SER A 52 -6.18 15.50 0.96
N TRP A 53 -6.33 14.88 -0.20
CA TRP A 53 -5.50 13.76 -0.65
C TRP A 53 -4.86 14.03 -2.01
N PHE A 54 -3.64 13.53 -2.21
CA PHE A 54 -2.90 13.66 -3.46
C PHE A 54 -2.43 12.30 -3.94
N ALA A 55 -2.70 11.98 -5.21
CA ALA A 55 -2.24 10.77 -5.87
C ALA A 55 -0.86 10.96 -6.50
N HIS A 56 0.03 9.97 -6.32
CA HIS A 56 1.40 9.95 -6.82
C HIS A 56 1.71 8.60 -7.46
N VAL A 57 1.78 8.55 -8.79
CA VAL A 57 2.17 7.32 -9.51
C VAL A 57 3.67 7.07 -9.35
N ALA A 58 4.03 5.83 -9.02
CA ALA A 58 5.42 5.40 -8.85
C ALA A 58 6.21 5.52 -10.16
N LYS A 59 7.33 6.25 -10.11
CA LYS A 59 8.20 6.51 -11.27
C LYS A 59 9.44 5.61 -11.35
N HIS A 60 9.74 4.84 -10.30
CA HIS A 60 10.93 3.99 -10.20
C HIS A 60 12.28 4.66 -10.50
N MET A 61 12.39 5.98 -10.32
CA MET A 61 13.56 6.79 -10.71
C MET A 61 14.89 6.44 -10.01
N ARG A 62 14.85 5.67 -8.92
CA ARG A 62 16.05 5.24 -8.18
C ARG A 62 16.53 3.84 -8.58
N ARG A 63 15.82 3.14 -9.48
CA ARG A 63 16.18 1.81 -9.98
C ARG A 63 16.85 1.98 -11.35
N THR A 64 17.95 1.26 -11.58
CA THR A 64 18.71 1.32 -12.84
C THR A 64 19.09 -0.06 -13.38
N VAL A 65 19.24 -1.07 -12.51
CA VAL A 65 19.68 -2.42 -12.89
C VAL A 65 18.57 -3.45 -12.70
N ASN A 66 17.93 -3.47 -11.53
CA ASN A 66 16.91 -4.47 -11.21
C ASN A 66 15.51 -3.92 -11.53
N PRO A 67 14.72 -4.55 -12.42
CA PRO A 67 13.34 -4.14 -12.68
C PRO A 67 12.49 -4.21 -11.41
N PRO A 68 11.51 -3.31 -11.24
CA PRO A 68 10.60 -3.37 -10.11
C PRO A 68 9.72 -4.62 -10.19
N SER A 69 9.53 -5.29 -9.05
CA SER A 69 8.61 -6.45 -8.91
C SER A 69 7.15 -6.03 -8.76
N ASP A 70 6.90 -4.76 -8.45
CA ASP A 70 5.59 -4.15 -8.29
C ASP A 70 5.59 -2.67 -8.71
N THR A 71 4.40 -2.11 -8.98
CA THR A 71 4.22 -0.67 -9.19
C THR A 71 2.88 -0.20 -8.64
N TRP A 72 2.76 1.08 -8.31
CA TRP A 72 1.62 1.59 -7.54
C TRP A 72 1.30 3.07 -7.78
N VAL A 73 0.10 3.47 -7.34
CA VAL A 73 -0.27 4.85 -7.05
C VAL A 73 -0.36 5.03 -5.54
N ALA A 74 0.35 6.01 -5.01
CA ALA A 74 0.34 6.36 -3.59
C ALA A 74 -0.62 7.54 -3.32
N PHE A 75 -1.37 7.46 -2.23
CA PHE A 75 -2.26 8.50 -1.71
C PHE A 75 -1.63 9.10 -0.46
N ASN A 76 -1.44 10.41 -0.46
CA ASN A 76 -0.75 11.12 0.61
C ASN A 76 -1.40 12.49 0.90
N ARG A 77 -1.20 12.99 2.12
CA ARG A 77 -1.64 14.31 2.58
C ARG A 77 -0.80 15.48 2.03
N ILE A 78 0.36 15.19 1.42
CA ILE A 78 1.25 16.21 0.85
C ILE A 78 1.24 16.22 -0.68
N LYS A 79 1.33 17.43 -1.27
CA LYS A 79 1.28 17.65 -2.72
C LYS A 79 2.51 17.17 -3.49
N ARG A 80 3.66 17.03 -2.83
CA ARG A 80 4.94 16.76 -3.49
C ARG A 80 5.66 15.58 -2.84
N GLY A 81 5.69 14.46 -3.56
CA GLY A 81 6.27 13.21 -3.08
C GLY A 81 5.36 12.52 -2.06
N TYR A 82 5.74 11.29 -1.72
CA TYR A 82 4.96 10.47 -0.79
C TYR A 82 5.82 9.64 0.17
N LYS A 83 7.12 9.47 -0.10
CA LYS A 83 7.99 8.56 0.68
C LYS A 83 8.40 9.10 2.05
N ALA A 84 8.40 10.41 2.22
CA ALA A 84 8.81 11.08 3.45
C ALA A 84 7.74 11.00 4.57
N THR A 85 6.53 10.54 4.25
CA THR A 85 5.40 10.44 5.17
C THR A 85 4.69 9.10 4.98
N ALA A 86 3.89 8.70 5.98
CA ALA A 86 3.01 7.55 5.85
C ALA A 86 2.07 7.77 4.64
N HIS A 87 1.85 6.73 3.85
CA HIS A 87 0.96 6.79 2.70
C HIS A 87 0.21 5.48 2.54
N LEU A 88 -0.99 5.60 1.97
CA LEU A 88 -1.71 4.46 1.43
C LEU A 88 -1.29 4.28 -0.03
N SER A 89 -1.36 3.07 -0.56
CA SER A 89 -1.17 2.85 -1.99
C SER A 89 -2.02 1.72 -2.52
N VAL A 90 -2.31 1.81 -3.80
CA VAL A 90 -2.93 0.75 -4.60
C VAL A 90 -1.92 0.34 -5.65
N GLY A 91 -1.54 -0.93 -5.63
CA GLY A 91 -0.47 -1.47 -6.45
C GLY A 91 -0.87 -2.73 -7.20
N ILE A 92 0.05 -3.16 -8.06
CA ILE A 92 -0.02 -4.39 -8.84
C ILE A 92 1.38 -5.02 -8.90
N SER A 93 1.44 -6.34 -8.77
CA SER A 93 2.63 -7.17 -8.94
C SER A 93 2.25 -8.47 -9.66
N ALA A 94 3.22 -9.37 -9.90
CA ALA A 94 2.95 -10.73 -10.38
C ALA A 94 1.99 -11.53 -9.48
N HIS A 95 1.83 -11.14 -8.21
CA HIS A 95 0.92 -11.79 -7.25
C HIS A 95 -0.50 -11.22 -7.26
N GLY A 96 -0.78 -10.21 -8.08
CA GLY A 96 -2.09 -9.57 -8.16
C GLY A 96 -2.10 -8.13 -7.66
N PRO A 97 -3.29 -7.49 -7.65
CA PRO A 97 -3.46 -6.15 -7.11
C PRO A 97 -3.33 -6.16 -5.57
N ASN A 98 -2.92 -5.04 -5.00
CA ASN A 98 -2.76 -4.88 -3.56
C ASN A 98 -3.17 -3.48 -3.09
N VAL A 99 -3.53 -3.38 -1.81
CA VAL A 99 -3.82 -2.12 -1.13
C VAL A 99 -3.06 -2.12 0.19
N VAL A 100 -2.17 -1.16 0.39
CA VAL A 100 -1.20 -1.18 1.50
C VAL A 100 -1.03 0.18 2.16
N LEU A 101 -0.75 0.18 3.45
CA LEU A 101 -0.19 1.29 4.22
C LEU A 101 1.32 1.09 4.27
N VAL A 102 2.08 2.13 3.97
CA VAL A 102 3.53 2.07 3.91
C VAL A 102 4.15 3.22 4.71
N LEU A 103 5.13 2.87 5.55
CA LEU A 103 6.06 3.80 6.18
C LEU A 103 7.47 3.39 5.77
N LYS A 104 8.05 4.11 4.79
CA LYS A 104 9.39 3.85 4.28
C LYS A 104 10.49 4.16 5.30
N PRO A 105 11.73 3.69 5.09
CA PRO A 105 12.84 3.96 6.01
C PRO A 105 13.05 5.45 6.30
N GLU A 106 12.86 6.31 5.29
CA GLU A 106 12.94 7.78 5.39
C GLU A 106 11.67 8.48 5.90
N CYS A 107 10.63 7.74 6.30
CA CYS A 107 9.36 8.31 6.74
C CYS A 107 9.50 9.01 8.11
N ALA A 108 9.14 10.29 8.17
CA ALA A 108 9.18 11.11 9.38
C ALA A 108 8.09 10.72 10.40
N ASP A 109 7.01 10.07 9.95
CA ASP A 109 5.86 9.75 10.81
C ASP A 109 6.07 8.48 11.67
N LYS A 110 7.21 7.78 11.53
CA LYS A 110 7.47 6.51 12.22
C LYS A 110 7.41 6.60 13.73
N GLU A 111 7.91 7.69 14.31
CA GLU A 111 7.91 7.87 15.77
C GLU A 111 6.49 8.05 16.32
N MET A 112 5.69 8.88 15.68
CA MET A 112 4.27 9.07 16.02
C MET A 112 3.52 7.74 15.90
N PHE A 113 3.67 7.06 14.76
CA PHE A 113 3.05 5.77 14.50
C PHE A 113 3.39 4.72 15.55
N ALA A 114 4.68 4.55 15.85
CA ALA A 114 5.15 3.60 16.86
C ALA A 114 4.61 3.93 18.27
N ASN A 115 4.63 5.20 18.68
CA ASN A 115 4.13 5.63 19.97
C ASN A 115 2.62 5.39 20.11
N ASN A 116 1.85 5.67 19.06
CA ASN A 116 0.42 5.43 19.05
C ASN A 116 0.09 3.93 19.04
N ILE A 117 0.86 3.10 18.34
CA ILE A 117 0.77 1.63 18.47
C ILE A 117 1.00 1.20 19.91
N ARG A 118 2.07 1.67 20.58
CA ARG A 118 2.37 1.28 21.97
C ARG A 118 1.22 1.62 22.92
N ARG A 119 0.66 2.82 22.80
CA ARG A 119 -0.45 3.31 23.63
C ARG A 119 -1.75 2.53 23.39
N ARG A 120 -2.02 2.16 22.13
CA ARG A 120 -3.30 1.56 21.69
C ARG A 120 -3.19 0.08 21.34
N ALA A 121 -2.11 -0.60 21.73
CA ALA A 121 -1.81 -1.97 21.28
C ALA A 121 -2.95 -2.97 21.49
N SER A 122 -3.66 -2.88 22.62
CA SER A 122 -4.82 -3.74 22.92
C SER A 122 -6.02 -3.47 22.02
N GLU A 123 -6.24 -2.20 21.66
CA GLU A 123 -7.29 -1.79 20.73
C GLU A 123 -6.97 -2.26 19.32
N ILE A 124 -5.73 -2.05 18.86
CA ILE A 124 -5.26 -2.47 17.54
C ILE A 124 -5.32 -3.99 17.41
N ALA A 125 -4.88 -4.75 18.43
CA ALA A 125 -4.98 -6.21 18.42
C ALA A 125 -6.43 -6.70 18.33
N ARG A 126 -7.37 -6.02 19.02
CA ARG A 126 -8.79 -6.34 18.92
C ARG A 126 -9.33 -6.06 17.52
N TRP A 127 -9.06 -4.86 16.99
CA TRP A 127 -9.46 -4.49 15.64
C TRP A 127 -8.86 -5.43 14.57
N SER A 128 -7.55 -5.71 14.64
CA SER A 128 -6.86 -6.57 13.66
C SER A 128 -7.33 -8.02 13.72
N SER A 129 -7.81 -8.50 14.88
CA SER A 129 -8.43 -9.82 15.02
C SER A 129 -9.71 -10.00 14.20
N GLY A 130 -10.46 -8.90 13.96
CA GLY A 130 -11.62 -8.87 13.06
C GLY A 130 -11.27 -8.73 11.57
N ASN A 131 -10.02 -8.39 11.24
CA ASN A 131 -9.56 -8.16 9.87
C ASN A 131 -8.77 -9.36 9.36
N ALA A 132 -9.49 -10.44 9.04
CA ALA A 132 -8.90 -11.77 8.80
C ALA A 132 -7.85 -11.83 7.66
N ASN A 133 -7.92 -10.91 6.70
CA ASN A 133 -7.06 -10.85 5.51
C ASN A 133 -6.01 -9.72 5.56
N LEU A 134 -5.91 -8.99 6.66
CA LEU A 134 -4.87 -7.97 6.83
C LEU A 134 -3.53 -8.67 7.09
N LEU A 135 -2.53 -8.35 6.27
CA LEU A 135 -1.19 -8.91 6.31
C LEU A 135 -0.18 -7.83 6.70
N ILE A 136 0.88 -8.20 7.41
CA ILE A 136 1.99 -7.33 7.80
C ILE A 136 3.29 -7.89 7.19
N GLY A 137 4.07 -7.04 6.55
CA GLY A 137 5.28 -7.38 5.78
C GLY A 137 5.24 -6.80 4.36
N ASP A 138 6.15 -7.22 3.49
CA ASP A 138 6.17 -6.83 2.06
C ASP A 138 5.01 -7.49 1.32
N VAL A 139 3.82 -6.89 1.43
CA VAL A 139 2.55 -7.43 0.95
C VAL A 139 2.54 -7.58 -0.57
N PRO A 140 3.10 -6.66 -1.40
CA PRO A 140 3.14 -6.85 -2.84
C PRO A 140 4.00 -8.03 -3.29
N ASN A 141 5.11 -8.35 -2.59
CA ASN A 141 6.15 -9.22 -3.15
C ASN A 141 6.46 -10.49 -2.34
N ALA A 142 6.24 -10.52 -1.02
CA ALA A 142 6.67 -11.66 -0.20
C ALA A 142 5.77 -12.90 -0.36
N SER A 143 6.24 -14.11 -0.04
CA SER A 143 5.35 -15.28 -0.03
C SER A 143 4.33 -15.17 1.13
N PHE A 144 3.13 -15.75 0.98
CA PHE A 144 2.13 -15.73 2.05
C PHE A 144 2.63 -16.33 3.36
N GLU A 145 3.58 -17.27 3.30
CA GLU A 145 4.20 -17.92 4.47
C GLU A 145 5.09 -16.97 5.28
N THR A 146 5.64 -15.94 4.63
CA THR A 146 6.51 -14.94 5.28
C THR A 146 5.73 -13.73 5.81
N LEU A 147 4.50 -13.54 5.32
CA LEU A 147 3.63 -12.46 5.80
C LEU A 147 3.02 -12.84 7.14
N THR A 148 2.97 -11.87 8.05
CA THR A 148 2.33 -12.06 9.35
C THR A 148 0.85 -11.70 9.25
N PRO A 149 -0.10 -12.63 9.48
CA PRO A 149 -1.51 -12.28 9.54
C PRO A 149 -1.78 -11.38 10.74
N ALA A 150 -2.29 -10.16 10.53
CA ALA A 150 -2.50 -9.19 11.61
C ALA A 150 -3.47 -9.70 12.70
N LYS A 151 -4.33 -10.67 12.37
CA LYS A 151 -5.23 -11.36 13.31
C LYS A 151 -4.50 -12.20 14.37
N SER A 152 -3.29 -12.68 14.09
CA SER A 152 -2.49 -13.47 15.03
C SER A 152 -1.67 -12.58 15.97
N VAL A 153 -1.48 -11.30 15.63
CA VAL A 153 -0.67 -10.36 16.41
C VAL A 153 -1.45 -9.86 17.62
N LYS A 154 -1.00 -10.25 18.82
CA LYS A 154 -1.53 -9.75 20.09
C LYS A 154 -0.92 -8.40 20.45
N ALA A 155 -1.45 -7.75 21.50
CA ALA A 155 -0.97 -6.44 21.96
C ALA A 155 0.56 -6.39 22.16
N ALA A 156 1.15 -7.46 22.73
CA ALA A 156 2.61 -7.55 22.88
C ALA A 156 3.35 -7.54 21.53
N GLY A 157 2.85 -8.28 20.53
CA GLY A 157 3.42 -8.31 19.19
C GLY A 157 3.33 -6.95 18.48
N TRP A 158 2.21 -6.22 18.64
CA TRP A 158 2.09 -4.85 18.13
C TRP A 158 3.11 -3.91 18.77
N LYS A 159 3.39 -4.05 20.08
CA LYS A 159 4.46 -3.29 20.74
C LYS A 159 5.84 -3.65 20.16
N THR A 160 6.12 -4.94 19.93
CA THR A 160 7.36 -5.39 19.29
C THR A 160 7.52 -4.80 17.88
N ILE A 161 6.44 -4.77 17.08
CA ILE A 161 6.45 -4.13 15.75
C ILE A 161 6.78 -2.64 15.87
N ALA A 162 6.17 -1.94 16.83
CA ALA A 162 6.46 -0.52 17.08
C ALA A 162 7.93 -0.27 17.48
N ASP A 163 8.49 -1.13 18.33
CA ASP A 163 9.89 -1.04 18.76
C ASP A 163 10.86 -1.33 17.61
N ASP A 164 10.56 -2.34 16.79
CA ASP A 164 11.38 -2.69 15.65
C ASP A 164 11.36 -1.59 14.57
N LEU A 165 10.20 -0.97 14.31
CA LEU A 165 10.07 0.12 13.32
C LEU A 165 11.01 1.31 13.59
N LEU A 166 11.34 1.58 14.86
CA LEU A 166 12.22 2.68 15.23
C LEU A 166 13.71 2.37 15.06
N ARG A 167 14.07 1.12 14.74
CA ARG A 167 15.46 0.78 14.43
C ARG A 167 15.87 1.35 13.06
N PRO A 168 17.18 1.59 12.83
CA PRO A 168 17.67 2.11 11.57
C PRO A 168 17.25 1.24 10.36
N ASN A 169 16.94 1.91 9.25
CA ASN A 169 16.58 1.28 7.97
C ASN A 169 15.36 0.33 8.01
N ARG A 170 14.50 0.44 9.03
CA ARG A 170 13.25 -0.31 9.10
C ARG A 170 12.11 0.45 8.43
N GLU A 171 11.27 -0.32 7.75
CA GLU A 171 9.99 0.09 7.19
C GLU A 171 8.86 -0.69 7.83
N PHE A 172 7.66 -0.14 7.77
CA PHE A 172 6.44 -0.85 8.11
C PHE A 172 5.54 -0.90 6.89
N GLU A 173 4.96 -2.07 6.67
CA GLU A 173 3.96 -2.25 5.64
C GLU A 173 2.89 -3.22 6.14
N ALA A 174 1.63 -2.85 5.88
CA ALA A 174 0.49 -3.72 6.14
C ALA A 174 -0.62 -3.46 5.12
N GLY A 175 -1.33 -4.50 4.71
CA GLY A 175 -2.33 -4.37 3.66
C GLY A 175 -2.99 -5.66 3.25
N PHE A 176 -3.57 -5.62 2.07
CA PHE A 176 -4.39 -6.69 1.49
C PHE A 176 -3.89 -7.02 0.09
N ARG A 177 -3.84 -8.31 -0.23
CA ARG A 177 -3.82 -8.79 -1.62
C ARG A 177 -5.24 -8.97 -2.10
N LEU A 178 -5.52 -8.48 -3.31
CA LEU A 178 -6.82 -8.57 -3.94
C LEU A 178 -6.80 -9.67 -5.01
N PRO A 179 -7.95 -10.26 -5.34
CA PRO A 179 -8.07 -11.20 -6.45
C PRO A 179 -7.63 -10.54 -7.78
N ALA A 180 -6.99 -11.33 -8.65
CA ALA A 180 -6.52 -10.90 -9.97
C ALA A 180 -7.61 -10.95 -11.07
N GLU A 181 -8.79 -11.50 -10.78
CA GLU A 181 -9.88 -11.65 -11.75
C GLU A 181 -10.50 -10.31 -12.18
N PRO A 182 -11.02 -10.20 -13.43
CA PRO A 182 -11.22 -8.92 -14.10
C PRO A 182 -12.13 -8.00 -13.31
N SER A 183 -11.56 -6.83 -13.09
CA SER A 183 -12.03 -5.79 -12.20
C SER A 183 -13.14 -5.02 -12.91
N ASP A 184 -14.38 -5.51 -12.80
CA ASP A 184 -15.56 -4.70 -13.12
C ASP A 184 -15.63 -3.47 -12.19
N ASN A 185 -16.66 -2.63 -12.34
CA ASN A 185 -16.85 -1.43 -11.52
C ASN A 185 -16.79 -1.69 -9.99
N ARG A 186 -16.90 -2.95 -9.52
CA ARG A 186 -16.75 -3.30 -8.10
C ARG A 186 -15.32 -3.27 -7.60
N PHE A 187 -14.30 -3.25 -8.48
CA PHE A 187 -12.92 -3.23 -8.03
C PHE A 187 -12.57 -1.94 -7.30
N THR A 188 -12.95 -0.78 -7.84
CA THR A 188 -12.62 0.48 -7.18
C THR A 188 -13.37 0.61 -5.86
N ASP A 189 -14.58 0.05 -5.74
CA ASP A 189 -15.33 -0.07 -4.48
C ASP A 189 -14.62 -0.99 -3.47
N LEU A 190 -14.13 -2.15 -3.92
CA LEU A 190 -13.33 -3.05 -3.10
C LEU A 190 -12.07 -2.35 -2.60
N VAL A 191 -11.35 -1.65 -3.49
CA VAL A 191 -10.16 -0.87 -3.14
C VAL A 191 -10.49 0.19 -2.10
N LEU A 192 -11.58 0.95 -2.28
CA LEU A 192 -12.02 1.95 -1.30
C LEU A 192 -12.33 1.33 0.05
N SER A 193 -13.03 0.19 0.06
CA SER A 193 -13.29 -0.55 1.30
C SER A 193 -12.00 -0.93 2.03
N ARG A 194 -10.96 -1.36 1.30
CA ARG A 194 -9.66 -1.72 1.91
C ARG A 194 -8.86 -0.50 2.33
N LEU A 195 -8.93 0.60 1.60
CA LEU A 195 -8.36 1.88 2.04
C LEU A 195 -9.02 2.35 3.34
N ARG A 196 -10.35 2.24 3.46
CA ARG A 196 -11.09 2.54 4.71
C ARG A 196 -10.61 1.70 5.88
N ASP A 197 -10.40 0.39 5.69
CA ASP A 197 -9.84 -0.46 6.74
C ASP A 197 -8.47 0.07 7.19
N LEU A 198 -7.59 0.38 6.23
CA LEU A 198 -6.23 0.89 6.51
C LEU A 198 -6.20 2.30 7.10
N LEU A 199 -7.26 3.12 6.96
CA LEU A 199 -7.34 4.41 7.64
C LEU A 199 -7.20 4.26 9.16
N THR A 200 -7.61 3.11 9.73
CA THR A 200 -7.44 2.81 11.17
C THR A 200 -5.97 2.82 11.57
N LEU A 201 -5.10 2.21 10.77
CA LEU A 201 -3.65 2.22 11.00
C LEU A 201 -3.05 3.55 10.57
N TYR A 202 -3.42 4.09 9.40
CA TYR A 202 -2.89 5.34 8.87
C TYR A 202 -3.00 6.49 9.88
N ARG A 203 -4.14 6.61 10.56
CA ARG A 203 -4.38 7.64 11.59
C ARG A 203 -3.43 7.56 12.79
N LEU A 204 -2.78 6.42 13.03
CA LEU A 204 -1.75 6.32 14.08
C LEU A 204 -0.49 7.12 13.71
N ALA A 205 -0.26 7.38 12.41
CA ALA A 205 0.87 8.16 11.92
C ALA A 205 0.59 9.68 11.87
N LEU A 206 -0.63 10.09 12.24
CA LEU A 206 -1.03 11.48 12.28
C LEU A 206 -0.90 12.05 13.71
N PRO A 207 -0.67 13.37 13.84
CA PRO A 207 -0.61 14.05 15.14
C PRO A 207 -1.94 14.03 15.91
#